data_AF-A0A351QAZ4-F1
#
_entry.id   AF-A0A351QAZ4-F1
#
_cell.length_a   1.000
_cell.length_b   1.000
_cell.length_c   1.000
_cell.angle_alpha   90.00
_cell.angle_beta   90.00
_cell.angle_gamma   90.00
#
_symmetry.space_group_name_H-M   'P 1'
#
loop_
_entity.id
_entity.type
_entity.pdbx_description
1 polymer ?
#
loop_
_entity_poly.entity_id
_entity_poly.type
_entity_poly.pdbx_seq_one_letter_code
_entity_poly.pdbx_strand_id
1 'polypeptide(L)'
;MQRHELTPAQKWERLTLADNFIFCKVLEDNPEVCRHLIEILLNIKIDRIEKPAAEKSLKTDFISRGIRLDVYVKDGNGRSFDIEIQTTRSTSLAKRARYYQGLMDVDNVQHGAGYDVLNESYVVFLCMGDAFGKGFPVYTFRYRADEDKDFLMDDGTVNVFFNAKKYDTMKSEELRAFFKYLCGKEPSSGFTDRLSALVERVKTNAQWRHRFMTWEQEMAIQSNEKAKEIAKELAKDMAK
;
A
#
# COMPACT_ATOMS: atom_id res chain seq x y z
N MET A 1 17.69 -25.09 15.55
CA MET A 1 17.56 -24.98 14.07
C MET A 1 17.99 -23.58 13.66
N GLN A 2 19.16 -23.43 13.04
CA GLN A 2 19.53 -22.17 12.40
C GLN A 2 18.53 -21.90 11.27
N ARG A 3 17.76 -20.81 11.35
CA ARG A 3 17.00 -20.33 10.18
C ARG A 3 18.04 -19.89 9.16
N HIS A 4 18.13 -20.59 8.04
CA HIS A 4 18.98 -20.17 6.94
C HIS A 4 18.36 -18.91 6.35
N GLU A 5 18.94 -17.75 6.64
CA GLU A 5 18.51 -16.48 6.05
C GLU A 5 18.84 -16.48 4.56
N LEU A 6 17.85 -16.16 3.74
CA LEU A 6 18.04 -16.06 2.29
C LEU A 6 18.97 -14.89 1.97
N THR A 7 19.89 -15.10 1.04
CA THR A 7 20.67 -14.00 0.49
C THR A 7 19.77 -13.03 -0.28
N PRO A 8 20.16 -11.75 -0.44
CA PRO A 8 19.41 -10.80 -1.27
C PRO A 8 19.11 -11.33 -2.68
N ALA A 9 20.06 -12.05 -3.28
CA ALA A 9 19.88 -12.73 -4.56
C ALA A 9 18.76 -13.79 -4.52
N GLN A 10 18.75 -14.65 -3.50
CA GLN A 10 17.70 -15.65 -3.33
C GLN A 10 16.32 -15.03 -3.03
N LYS A 11 16.28 -13.89 -2.34
CA LYS A 11 15.05 -13.12 -2.11
C LYS A 11 14.50 -12.56 -3.42
N TRP A 12 15.35 -11.93 -4.25
CA TRP A 12 14.98 -11.38 -5.55
C TRP A 12 14.25 -12.38 -6.45
N GLU A 13 14.80 -13.58 -6.59
CA GLU A 13 14.19 -14.63 -7.42
C GLU A 13 12.78 -15.02 -6.95
N ARG A 14 12.50 -14.88 -5.65
CA ARG A 14 11.24 -15.23 -5.01
C ARG A 14 10.26 -14.06 -4.89
N LEU A 15 10.66 -12.85 -5.31
CA LEU A 15 9.74 -11.72 -5.26
C LEU A 15 8.56 -11.96 -6.19
N THR A 16 7.39 -11.56 -5.70
CA THR A 16 6.11 -11.61 -6.39
C THR A 16 5.53 -10.20 -6.40
N LEU A 17 4.35 -10.02 -7.01
CA LEU A 17 3.62 -8.75 -6.90
C LEU A 17 3.33 -8.34 -5.45
N ALA A 18 3.32 -9.30 -4.50
CA ALA A 18 3.08 -8.99 -3.09
C ALA A 18 4.26 -8.28 -2.39
N ASP A 19 5.42 -8.22 -3.04
CA ASP A 19 6.55 -7.46 -2.55
C ASP A 19 6.38 -5.97 -2.86
N ASN A 20 6.63 -5.10 -1.88
CA ASN A 20 6.42 -3.66 -2.00
C ASN A 20 7.25 -3.06 -3.14
N PHE A 21 8.52 -3.44 -3.29
CA PHE A 21 9.38 -2.90 -4.34
C PHE A 21 8.84 -3.26 -5.73
N ILE A 22 8.46 -4.52 -5.93
CA ILE A 22 7.86 -4.96 -7.20
C ILE A 22 6.52 -4.28 -7.44
N PHE A 23 5.65 -4.23 -6.44
CA PHE A 23 4.33 -3.60 -6.51
C PHE A 23 4.43 -2.13 -6.95
N CYS A 24 5.21 -1.35 -6.21
CA CYS A 24 5.45 0.06 -6.48
C CYS A 24 6.02 0.25 -7.89
N LYS A 25 7.01 -0.56 -8.28
CA LYS A 25 7.64 -0.42 -9.60
C LYS A 25 6.71 -0.75 -10.77
N VAL A 26 5.93 -1.82 -10.64
CA VAL A 26 4.96 -2.22 -11.65
C VAL A 26 3.91 -1.12 -11.85
N LEU A 27 3.38 -0.53 -10.78
CA LEU A 27 2.33 0.48 -10.88
C LEU A 27 2.84 1.86 -11.31
N GLU A 28 4.01 2.28 -10.83
CA GLU A 28 4.66 3.56 -11.22
C GLU A 28 4.93 3.63 -12.73
N ASP A 29 5.53 2.56 -13.29
CA ASP A 29 5.94 2.54 -14.69
C ASP A 29 4.78 2.24 -15.66
N ASN A 30 3.62 1.81 -15.15
CA ASN A 30 2.46 1.40 -15.96
C ASN A 30 1.16 2.07 -15.49
N PRO A 31 0.94 3.37 -15.80
CA PRO A 31 -0.26 4.10 -15.38
C PRO A 31 -1.57 3.41 -15.72
N GLU A 32 -1.72 2.82 -16.92
CA GLU A 32 -2.95 2.11 -17.28
C GLU A 32 -3.23 0.89 -16.40
N VAL A 33 -2.19 0.20 -15.92
CA VAL A 33 -2.35 -0.92 -14.98
C VAL A 33 -2.75 -0.40 -13.61
N CYS A 34 -2.17 0.72 -13.16
CA CYS A 34 -2.56 1.39 -11.92
C CYS A 34 -4.02 1.87 -11.97
N ARG A 35 -4.42 2.54 -13.06
CA ARG A 35 -5.79 3.00 -13.29
C ARG A 35 -6.77 1.83 -13.23
N HIS A 36 -6.51 0.77 -14.01
CA HIS A 36 -7.36 -0.42 -14.03
C HIS A 36 -7.45 -1.08 -12.66
N LEU A 37 -6.35 -1.15 -11.92
CA LEU A 37 -6.34 -1.68 -10.56
C LEU A 37 -7.26 -0.87 -9.63
N ILE A 38 -7.21 0.47 -9.69
CA ILE A 38 -8.08 1.32 -8.87
C ILE A 38 -9.55 1.10 -9.23
N GLU A 39 -9.86 1.05 -10.54
CA GLU A 39 -11.23 0.81 -11.01
C GLU A 39 -11.80 -0.52 -10.47
N ILE A 40 -11.02 -1.61 -10.50
CA ILE A 40 -11.50 -2.91 -10.00
C ILE A 40 -11.61 -2.94 -8.46
N LEU A 41 -10.69 -2.28 -7.74
CA LEU A 41 -10.70 -2.25 -6.27
C LEU A 41 -11.89 -1.43 -5.76
N LEU A 42 -12.11 -0.25 -6.32
CA LEU A 42 -13.10 0.69 -5.79
C LEU A 42 -14.45 0.62 -6.52
N ASN A 43 -14.52 -0.13 -7.62
CA ASN A 43 -15.70 -0.19 -8.49
C ASN A 43 -16.15 1.21 -8.94
N ILE A 44 -15.18 2.03 -9.34
CA ILE A 44 -15.39 3.38 -9.89
C ILE A 44 -14.87 3.43 -11.32
N LYS A 45 -15.34 4.40 -12.10
CA LYS A 45 -14.79 4.71 -13.41
C LYS A 45 -13.81 5.86 -13.31
N ILE A 46 -12.68 5.71 -14.02
CA ILE A 46 -11.60 6.69 -14.08
C ILE A 46 -11.22 6.90 -15.54
N ASP A 47 -11.44 8.11 -16.04
CA ASP A 47 -11.08 8.55 -17.38
C ASP A 47 -9.55 8.54 -17.57
N ARG A 48 -8.84 9.24 -16.69
CA ARG A 48 -7.39 9.34 -16.69
C ARG A 48 -6.84 9.48 -15.28
N ILE A 49 -5.57 9.12 -15.12
CA ILE A 49 -4.80 9.37 -13.90
C ILE A 49 -3.55 10.19 -14.23
N GLU A 50 -3.09 10.95 -13.26
CA GLU A 50 -1.73 11.48 -13.24
C GLU A 50 -0.71 10.31 -13.15
N LYS A 51 0.56 10.60 -13.41
CA LYS A 51 1.61 9.59 -13.25
C LYS A 51 1.64 9.13 -11.78
N PRO A 52 1.49 7.82 -11.49
CA PRO A 52 1.57 7.32 -10.12
C PRO A 52 2.95 7.63 -9.53
N ALA A 53 2.97 8.10 -8.28
CA ALA A 53 4.18 8.32 -7.52
C ALA A 53 4.38 7.15 -6.55
N ALA A 54 5.40 6.34 -6.81
CA ALA A 54 5.82 5.28 -5.90
C ALA A 54 6.60 5.85 -4.71
N GLU A 55 6.40 5.26 -3.53
CA GLU A 55 7.11 5.61 -2.29
C GLU A 55 7.07 7.13 -1.99
N LYS A 56 5.95 7.81 -2.31
CA LYS A 56 5.81 9.26 -2.14
C LYS A 56 5.92 9.62 -0.66
N SER A 57 6.96 10.37 -0.33
CA SER A 57 7.18 10.83 1.03
C SER A 57 6.48 12.18 1.26
N LEU A 58 5.64 12.26 2.28
CA LEU A 58 4.99 13.49 2.72
C LEU A 58 5.43 13.81 4.14
N LYS A 59 5.85 15.05 4.38
CA LYS A 59 6.27 15.54 5.70
C LYS A 59 5.94 17.03 5.81
N THR A 60 5.32 17.43 6.91
CA THR A 60 4.88 18.83 7.10
C THR A 60 5.98 19.72 7.64
N ASP A 61 6.86 19.20 8.48
CA ASP A 61 7.97 19.94 9.09
C ASP A 61 9.08 18.97 9.55
N PHE A 62 10.13 19.48 10.19
CA PHE A 62 11.25 18.62 10.64
C PHE A 62 10.91 17.70 11.82
N ILE A 63 9.93 18.08 12.65
CA ILE A 63 9.63 17.44 13.95
C ILE A 63 8.56 16.34 13.78
N SER A 64 7.59 16.59 12.89
CA SER A 64 6.47 15.72 12.55
C SER A 64 6.93 14.40 11.94
N ARG A 65 6.12 13.37 12.19
CA ARG A 65 6.32 12.05 11.60
C ARG A 65 5.89 12.09 10.13
N GLY A 66 6.83 12.03 9.21
CA GLY A 66 6.49 11.87 7.80
C GLY A 66 5.82 10.53 7.52
N ILE A 67 5.19 10.42 6.35
CA ILE A 67 4.66 9.17 5.80
C ILE A 67 5.35 8.88 4.47
N ARG A 68 5.30 7.61 4.08
CA ARG A 68 5.71 7.14 2.77
C ARG A 68 4.56 6.30 2.23
N LEU A 69 3.91 6.84 1.21
CA LEU A 69 2.79 6.21 0.51
C LEU A 69 3.36 5.26 -0.53
N ASP A 70 2.90 4.02 -0.56
CA ASP A 70 3.38 3.00 -1.49
C ASP A 70 3.12 3.42 -2.93
N VAL A 71 1.86 3.70 -3.29
CA VAL A 71 1.48 4.22 -4.61
C VAL A 71 0.44 5.31 -4.44
N TYR A 72 0.86 6.57 -4.59
CA TYR A 72 -0.01 7.74 -4.56
C TYR A 72 -0.32 8.24 -5.96
N VAL A 73 -1.59 8.51 -6.25
CA VAL A 73 -2.02 9.00 -7.55
C VAL A 73 -3.29 9.84 -7.47
N LYS A 74 -3.45 10.78 -8.39
CA LYS A 74 -4.69 11.54 -8.58
C LYS A 74 -5.34 11.22 -9.92
N ASP A 75 -6.66 11.28 -9.97
CA ASP A 75 -7.38 11.21 -11.24
C ASP A 75 -7.65 12.59 -11.86
N GLY A 76 -8.21 12.59 -13.07
CA GLY A 76 -8.57 13.82 -13.78
C GLY A 76 -9.65 14.67 -13.10
N ASN A 77 -10.32 14.17 -12.07
CA ASN A 77 -11.32 14.88 -11.28
C ASN A 77 -10.75 15.37 -9.94
N GLY A 78 -9.45 15.14 -9.69
CA GLY A 78 -8.77 15.56 -8.47
C GLY A 78 -8.94 14.62 -7.28
N ARG A 79 -9.61 13.46 -7.45
CA ARG A 79 -9.68 12.43 -6.40
C ARG A 79 -8.30 11.86 -6.18
N SER A 80 -7.93 11.64 -4.91
CA SER A 80 -6.61 11.13 -4.54
C SER A 80 -6.71 9.69 -4.04
N PHE A 81 -5.75 8.86 -4.44
CA PHE A 81 -5.70 7.44 -4.12
C PHE A 81 -4.32 7.11 -3.57
N ASP A 82 -4.31 6.43 -2.44
CA ASP A 82 -3.16 5.75 -1.88
C ASP A 82 -3.44 4.24 -1.85
N ILE A 83 -2.58 3.46 -2.51
CA ILE A 83 -2.70 1.99 -2.57
C ILE A 83 -1.49 1.36 -1.87
N GLU A 84 -1.77 0.70 -0.77
CA GLU A 84 -0.78 0.21 0.18
C GLU A 84 -0.76 -1.31 0.24
N ILE A 85 0.41 -1.92 0.16
CA ILE A 85 0.54 -3.37 0.32
C ILE A 85 1.01 -3.74 1.72
N GLN A 86 0.19 -4.53 2.42
CA GLN A 86 0.45 -4.89 3.81
C GLN A 86 0.68 -6.42 3.95
N THR A 87 1.94 -6.82 3.97
CA THR A 87 2.35 -8.23 4.06
C THR A 87 2.39 -8.76 5.49
N THR A 88 2.66 -7.88 6.46
CA THR A 88 2.75 -8.23 7.89
C THR A 88 1.50 -7.82 8.64
N ARG A 89 1.20 -8.51 9.75
CA ARG A 89 0.06 -8.11 10.61
C ARG A 89 0.45 -6.85 11.39
N SER A 90 -0.34 -5.79 11.24
CA SER A 90 -0.15 -4.53 11.98
C SER A 90 -1.41 -4.20 12.79
N THR A 91 -1.23 -3.79 14.03
CA THR A 91 -2.33 -3.46 14.96
C THR A 91 -2.82 -2.02 14.83
N SER A 92 -2.14 -1.17 14.05
CA SER A 92 -2.40 0.27 13.97
C SER A 92 -2.88 0.75 12.60
N LEU A 93 -3.35 -0.17 11.73
CA LEU A 93 -3.72 0.15 10.34
C LEU A 93 -4.80 1.24 10.25
N ALA A 94 -5.83 1.20 11.10
CA ALA A 94 -6.87 2.24 11.11
C ALA A 94 -6.31 3.64 11.45
N LYS A 95 -5.41 3.72 12.45
CA LYS A 95 -4.76 4.98 12.82
C LYS A 95 -3.80 5.47 11.72
N ARG A 96 -3.12 4.54 11.04
CA ARG A 96 -2.22 4.83 9.91
C ARG A 96 -3.01 5.40 8.74
N ALA A 97 -4.14 4.78 8.39
CA ALA A 97 -5.02 5.22 7.34
C ALA A 97 -5.50 6.67 7.57
N ARG A 98 -6.01 6.96 8.77
CA ARG A 98 -6.40 8.33 9.16
C ARG A 98 -5.23 9.33 9.05
N TYR A 99 -4.04 8.92 9.47
CA TYR A 99 -2.86 9.79 9.41
C TYR A 99 -2.41 10.07 7.98
N TYR A 100 -2.49 9.06 7.11
CA TYR A 100 -2.17 9.19 5.68
C TYR A 100 -3.15 10.15 5.01
N GLN A 101 -4.44 9.95 5.26
CA GLN A 101 -5.50 10.78 4.72
C GLN A 101 -5.32 12.26 5.08
N GLY A 102 -5.07 12.57 6.36
CA GLY A 102 -4.85 13.96 6.77
C GLY A 102 -3.62 14.61 6.13
N LEU A 103 -2.55 13.84 5.87
CA LEU A 103 -1.37 14.37 5.16
C LEU A 103 -1.59 14.50 3.65
N MET A 104 -2.42 13.65 3.06
CA MET A 104 -2.88 13.83 1.67
C MET A 104 -3.69 15.12 1.55
N ASP A 105 -4.56 15.43 2.51
CA ASP A 105 -5.33 16.68 2.51
C ASP A 105 -4.42 17.92 2.59
N VAL A 106 -3.35 17.86 3.38
CA VAL A 106 -2.33 18.92 3.44
C VAL A 106 -1.58 19.08 2.10
N ASP A 107 -1.28 17.99 1.40
CA ASP A 107 -0.67 18.02 0.05
C ASP A 107 -1.64 18.62 -1.00
N ASN A 108 -2.94 18.58 -0.73
CA ASN A 108 -3.99 18.95 -1.68
C ASN A 108 -4.55 20.38 -1.49
N VAL A 109 -4.47 20.95 -0.27
CA VAL A 109 -5.06 22.26 0.04
C VAL A 109 -3.98 23.33 0.16
N GLN A 110 -4.13 24.39 -0.64
CA GLN A 110 -3.26 25.56 -0.57
C GLN A 110 -3.71 26.55 0.50
N HIS A 111 -2.77 27.37 0.98
CA HIS A 111 -3.08 28.43 1.94
C HIS A 111 -4.13 29.40 1.38
N GLY A 112 -5.17 29.68 2.17
CA GLY A 112 -6.25 30.60 1.81
C GLY A 112 -7.41 29.97 1.02
N ALA A 113 -7.34 28.67 0.67
CA ALA A 113 -8.47 27.96 0.07
C ALA A 113 -9.55 27.60 1.11
N GLY A 114 -10.81 27.54 0.68
CA GLY A 114 -11.91 26.99 1.47
C GLY A 114 -11.82 25.47 1.60
N TYR A 115 -12.55 24.87 2.53
CA TYR A 115 -12.54 23.41 2.72
C TYR A 115 -13.33 22.64 1.64
N ASP A 116 -14.21 23.33 0.91
CA ASP A 116 -14.99 22.79 -0.20
C ASP A 116 -14.14 22.33 -1.40
N VAL A 117 -12.86 22.70 -1.43
CA VAL A 117 -11.91 22.26 -2.47
C VAL A 117 -11.35 20.85 -2.21
N LEU A 118 -11.62 20.27 -1.03
CA LEU A 118 -11.18 18.91 -0.70
C LEU A 118 -11.94 17.89 -1.55
N ASN A 119 -11.23 17.30 -2.51
CA ASN A 119 -11.75 16.19 -3.29
C ASN A 119 -11.76 14.90 -2.47
N GLU A 120 -12.52 13.91 -2.96
CA GLU A 120 -12.52 12.59 -2.34
C GLU A 120 -11.10 12.00 -2.24
N SER A 121 -10.82 11.36 -1.11
CA SER A 121 -9.55 10.69 -0.86
C SER A 121 -9.78 9.23 -0.45
N TYR A 122 -8.96 8.35 -1.01
CA TYR A 122 -9.06 6.91 -0.82
C TYR A 122 -7.73 6.38 -0.29
N VAL A 123 -7.77 5.72 0.87
CA VAL A 123 -6.64 4.93 1.38
C VAL A 123 -7.01 3.45 1.30
N VAL A 124 -6.31 2.70 0.47
CA VAL A 124 -6.65 1.31 0.10
C VAL A 124 -5.52 0.37 0.51
N PHE A 125 -5.75 -0.43 1.54
CA PHE A 125 -4.81 -1.47 1.98
C PHE A 125 -5.12 -2.82 1.33
N LEU A 126 -4.14 -3.38 0.63
CA LEU A 126 -4.11 -4.76 0.17
C LEU A 126 -3.42 -5.62 1.24
N CYS A 127 -4.18 -6.17 2.19
CA CYS A 127 -3.62 -6.93 3.30
C CYS A 127 -3.49 -8.43 2.94
N MET A 128 -2.31 -9.00 3.16
CA MET A 128 -2.05 -10.45 3.02
C MET A 128 -2.68 -11.29 4.14
N GLY A 129 -3.47 -10.67 5.02
CA GLY A 129 -4.25 -11.31 6.06
C GLY A 129 -5.42 -10.42 6.49
N ASP A 130 -6.22 -10.94 7.42
CA ASP A 130 -7.38 -10.21 7.94
C ASP A 130 -6.95 -9.10 8.91
N ALA A 131 -7.06 -7.85 8.45
CA ALA A 131 -6.69 -6.65 9.22
C ALA A 131 -7.48 -6.50 10.51
N PHE A 132 -8.77 -6.90 10.52
CA PHE A 132 -9.69 -6.66 11.64
C PHE A 132 -10.21 -7.95 12.30
N GLY A 133 -9.88 -9.11 11.76
CA GLY A 133 -10.23 -10.42 12.31
C GLY A 133 -11.72 -10.72 12.26
N LYS A 134 -12.48 -10.12 11.33
CA LYS A 134 -13.94 -10.35 11.19
C LYS A 134 -14.31 -11.27 10.03
N GLY A 135 -13.33 -11.73 9.25
CA GLY A 135 -13.52 -12.70 8.18
C GLY A 135 -14.12 -12.14 6.88
N PHE A 136 -14.27 -10.82 6.74
CA PHE A 136 -14.78 -10.22 5.51
C PHE A 136 -13.68 -10.15 4.42
N PRO A 137 -14.04 -10.29 3.13
CA PRO A 137 -13.11 -10.10 2.02
C PRO A 137 -12.67 -8.65 1.85
N VAL A 138 -13.55 -7.71 2.17
CA VAL A 138 -13.28 -6.27 2.09
C VAL A 138 -13.98 -5.55 3.25
N TYR A 139 -13.30 -4.59 3.83
CA TYR A 139 -13.84 -3.64 4.79
C TYR A 139 -13.81 -2.26 4.16
N THR A 140 -14.92 -1.53 4.20
CA THR A 140 -15.01 -0.14 3.73
C THR A 140 -15.53 0.72 4.85
N PHE A 141 -14.80 1.76 5.19
CA PHE A 141 -15.14 2.69 6.27
C PHE A 141 -15.37 4.09 5.70
N ARG A 142 -16.44 4.72 6.20
CA ARG A 142 -16.87 6.11 5.98
C ARG A 142 -17.46 6.62 7.30
N TYR A 143 -17.46 7.93 7.51
CA TYR A 143 -18.11 8.52 8.67
C TYR A 143 -19.65 8.44 8.55
N ARG A 144 -20.29 8.03 9.64
CA ARG A 144 -21.74 7.89 9.80
C ARG A 144 -22.14 8.52 11.12
N ALA A 145 -23.38 9.00 11.21
CA ALA A 145 -23.92 9.44 12.49
C ALA A 145 -24.11 8.24 13.44
N ASP A 146 -23.88 8.45 14.74
CA ASP A 146 -24.13 7.42 15.74
C ASP A 146 -25.65 7.26 16.00
N GLU A 147 -26.40 8.35 15.83
CA GLU A 147 -27.85 8.43 15.98
C GLU A 147 -28.60 7.80 14.80
N ASP A 148 -28.04 7.89 13.60
CA ASP A 148 -28.60 7.32 12.37
C ASP A 148 -27.50 6.64 11.54
N LYS A 149 -27.50 5.31 11.57
CA LYS A 149 -26.49 4.50 10.88
C LYS A 149 -26.61 4.54 9.35
N ASP A 150 -27.75 4.99 8.82
CA ASP A 150 -27.95 5.13 7.37
C ASP A 150 -27.51 6.51 6.87
N PHE A 151 -27.36 7.50 7.76
CA PHE A 151 -26.86 8.83 7.43
C PHE A 151 -25.32 8.85 7.33
N LEU A 152 -24.82 9.15 6.13
CA LEU A 152 -23.40 9.37 5.85
C LEU A 152 -23.07 10.86 5.96
N MET A 153 -21.94 11.19 6.63
CA MET A 153 -21.45 12.57 6.73
C MET A 153 -20.99 13.14 5.38
N ASP A 154 -20.65 12.26 4.44
CA ASP A 154 -20.25 12.56 3.06
C ASP A 154 -19.08 13.57 2.95
N ASP A 155 -18.05 13.39 3.79
CA ASP A 155 -16.85 14.23 3.82
C ASP A 155 -15.80 13.88 2.75
N GLY A 156 -16.15 13.00 1.81
CA GLY A 156 -15.25 12.54 0.74
C GLY A 156 -14.18 11.54 1.18
N THR A 157 -14.08 11.16 2.46
CA THR A 157 -13.04 10.22 2.93
C THR A 157 -13.50 8.77 2.84
N VAL A 158 -12.67 7.91 2.23
CA VAL A 158 -12.94 6.47 2.13
C VAL A 158 -11.69 5.66 2.49
N ASN A 159 -11.83 4.76 3.45
CA ASN A 159 -10.78 3.82 3.82
C ASN A 159 -11.21 2.39 3.47
N VAL A 160 -10.41 1.69 2.66
CA VAL A 160 -10.71 0.34 2.20
C VAL A 160 -9.60 -0.62 2.59
N PHE A 161 -9.97 -1.77 3.17
CA PHE A 161 -9.02 -2.81 3.57
C PHE A 161 -9.46 -4.13 2.95
N PHE A 162 -8.67 -4.64 2.03
CA PHE A 162 -8.88 -5.95 1.42
C PHE A 162 -8.16 -7.04 2.22
N ASN A 163 -8.84 -8.16 2.38
CA ASN A 163 -8.27 -9.38 2.92
C ASN A 163 -7.96 -10.34 1.77
N ALA A 164 -6.70 -10.36 1.33
CA ALA A 164 -6.28 -11.13 0.18
C ALA A 164 -6.58 -12.64 0.35
N LYS A 165 -6.51 -13.18 1.58
CA LYS A 165 -6.81 -14.60 1.86
C LYS A 165 -8.27 -15.00 1.62
N LYS A 166 -9.16 -14.03 1.50
CA LYS A 166 -10.59 -14.24 1.24
C LYS A 166 -10.93 -14.02 -0.24
N TYR A 167 -9.95 -14.14 -1.13
CA TYR A 167 -10.10 -13.93 -2.57
C TYR A 167 -11.31 -14.69 -3.16
N ASP A 168 -11.58 -15.93 -2.75
CA ASP A 168 -12.72 -16.73 -3.27
C ASP A 168 -14.09 -16.08 -3.02
N THR A 169 -14.19 -15.24 -1.99
CA THR A 169 -15.43 -14.57 -1.59
C THR A 169 -15.55 -13.12 -2.09
N MET A 170 -14.58 -12.64 -2.88
CA MET A 170 -14.65 -11.32 -3.50
C MET A 170 -15.85 -11.23 -4.46
N LYS A 171 -16.43 -10.04 -4.63
CA LYS A 171 -17.69 -9.90 -5.37
C LYS A 171 -17.57 -10.18 -6.87
N SER A 172 -16.51 -9.66 -7.52
CA SER A 172 -16.29 -9.83 -8.97
C SER A 172 -15.22 -10.88 -9.25
N GLU A 173 -15.36 -11.59 -10.38
CA GLU A 173 -14.36 -12.57 -10.84
C GLU A 173 -12.98 -11.95 -11.02
N GLU A 174 -12.93 -10.71 -11.50
CA GLU A 174 -11.69 -9.98 -11.69
C GLU A 174 -10.96 -9.70 -10.37
N LEU A 175 -11.69 -9.32 -9.30
CA LEU A 175 -11.11 -9.20 -7.96
C LEU A 175 -10.65 -10.55 -7.41
N ARG A 176 -11.42 -11.63 -7.63
CA ARG A 176 -11.00 -12.99 -7.22
C ARG A 176 -9.68 -13.36 -7.89
N ALA A 177 -9.58 -13.18 -9.21
CA ALA A 177 -8.37 -13.46 -9.99
C ALA A 177 -7.18 -12.62 -9.51
N PHE A 178 -7.36 -11.30 -9.34
CA PHE A 178 -6.31 -10.41 -8.87
C PHE A 178 -5.78 -10.82 -7.48
N PHE A 179 -6.65 -11.00 -6.49
CA PHE A 179 -6.20 -11.36 -5.14
C PHE A 179 -5.65 -12.79 -5.03
N LYS A 180 -6.15 -13.71 -5.86
CA LYS A 180 -5.60 -15.07 -5.99
C LYS A 180 -4.16 -15.01 -6.52
N TYR A 181 -3.92 -14.23 -7.57
CA TYR A 181 -2.57 -13.98 -8.09
C TYR A 181 -1.67 -13.27 -7.06
N LEU A 182 -2.18 -12.25 -6.37
CA LEU A 182 -1.46 -11.56 -5.29
C LEU A 182 -1.06 -12.51 -4.15
N CYS A 183 -1.84 -13.56 -3.89
CA CYS A 183 -1.51 -14.64 -2.95
C CYS A 183 -0.45 -15.64 -3.47
N GLY A 184 0.20 -15.36 -4.60
CA GLY A 184 1.25 -16.20 -5.18
C GLY A 184 0.73 -17.42 -5.92
N LYS A 185 -0.51 -17.38 -6.44
CA LYS A 185 -1.04 -18.39 -7.37
C LYS A 185 -0.80 -17.94 -8.80
N GLU A 186 -0.90 -18.90 -9.73
CA GLU A 186 -0.82 -18.62 -11.16
C GLU A 186 -1.87 -17.59 -11.61
N PRO A 187 -1.54 -16.74 -12.60
CA PRO A 187 -2.50 -15.82 -13.19
C PRO A 187 -3.64 -16.61 -13.85
N SER A 188 -4.84 -16.02 -13.86
CA SER A 188 -6.06 -16.70 -14.32
C SER A 188 -7.04 -15.76 -15.04
N SER A 189 -6.55 -14.60 -15.49
CA SER A 189 -7.30 -13.60 -16.24
C SER A 189 -6.33 -12.73 -17.02
N GLY A 190 -6.81 -12.09 -18.10
CA GLY A 190 -5.95 -11.23 -18.93
C GLY A 190 -5.30 -10.08 -18.15
N PHE A 191 -5.94 -9.57 -17.10
CA PHE A 191 -5.33 -8.57 -16.22
C PHE A 191 -4.18 -9.16 -15.39
N THR A 192 -4.37 -10.34 -14.79
CA THR A 192 -3.31 -11.01 -14.03
C THR A 192 -2.18 -11.51 -14.92
N ASP A 193 -2.45 -11.92 -16.16
CA ASP A 193 -1.42 -12.29 -17.14
C ASP A 193 -0.53 -11.09 -17.46
N ARG A 194 -1.16 -9.91 -17.67
CA ARG A 194 -0.44 -8.66 -17.88
C ARG A 194 0.41 -8.29 -16.67
N LEU A 195 -0.12 -8.40 -15.46
CA LEU A 195 0.64 -8.17 -14.23
C LEU A 195 1.82 -9.14 -14.11
N SER A 196 1.62 -10.43 -14.41
CA SER A 196 2.68 -11.44 -14.40
C SER A 196 3.81 -11.09 -15.36
N ALA A 197 3.48 -10.71 -16.60
CA ALA A 197 4.48 -10.30 -17.58
C ALA A 197 5.27 -9.05 -17.13
N LEU A 198 4.60 -8.09 -16.47
CA LEU A 198 5.26 -6.89 -15.94
C LEU A 198 6.18 -7.20 -14.75
N VAL A 199 5.76 -8.09 -13.84
CA VAL A 199 6.60 -8.56 -12.74
C VAL A 199 7.88 -9.22 -13.28
N GLU A 200 7.75 -10.11 -14.26
CA GLU A 200 8.92 -10.76 -14.90
C GLU A 200 9.83 -9.76 -15.62
N ARG A 201 9.25 -8.73 -16.26
CA ARG A 201 10.03 -7.64 -16.87
C ARG A 201 10.81 -6.84 -15.83
N VAL A 202 10.23 -6.57 -14.65
CA VAL A 202 10.96 -5.92 -13.55
C VAL A 202 12.08 -6.82 -13.05
N LYS A 203 11.81 -8.12 -12.89
CA LYS A 203 12.78 -9.11 -12.35
C LYS A 203 13.97 -9.37 -13.27
N THR A 204 13.79 -9.26 -14.59
CA THR A 204 14.84 -9.43 -15.60
C THR A 204 15.70 -8.17 -15.79
N ASN A 205 15.31 -7.03 -15.23
CA ASN A 205 16.07 -5.79 -15.34
C ASN A 205 17.24 -5.78 -14.32
N ALA A 206 18.47 -5.82 -14.84
CA ALA A 206 19.69 -5.83 -14.02
C ALA A 206 19.83 -4.59 -13.13
N GLN A 207 19.38 -3.41 -13.57
CA GLN A 207 19.43 -2.20 -12.76
C GLN A 207 18.48 -2.28 -11.56
N TRP A 208 17.26 -2.80 -11.76
CA TRP A 208 16.30 -2.97 -10.68
C TRP A 208 16.76 -4.02 -9.68
N ARG A 209 17.30 -5.13 -10.19
CA ARG A 209 17.94 -6.14 -9.35
C ARG A 209 19.04 -5.52 -8.48
N HIS A 210 19.95 -4.76 -9.08
CA HIS A 210 21.01 -4.09 -8.33
C HIS A 210 20.46 -3.14 -7.26
N ARG A 211 19.51 -2.26 -7.60
CA ARG A 211 18.90 -1.35 -6.62
C ARG A 211 18.26 -2.09 -5.46
N PHE A 212 17.53 -3.17 -5.73
CA PHE A 212 16.95 -4.01 -4.68
C PHE A 212 18.03 -4.62 -3.77
N MET A 213 19.13 -5.13 -4.33
CA MET A 213 20.23 -5.67 -3.51
C MET A 213 20.85 -4.61 -2.60
N THR A 214 21.11 -3.42 -3.13
CA THR A 214 21.66 -2.30 -2.35
C THR A 214 20.72 -1.92 -1.22
N TRP A 215 19.43 -1.78 -1.51
CA TRP A 215 18.42 -1.45 -0.52
C TRP A 215 18.30 -2.50 0.59
N GLU A 216 18.28 -3.80 0.25
CA GLU A 216 18.27 -4.89 1.25
C GLU A 216 19.51 -4.86 2.16
N GLN A 217 20.67 -4.52 1.61
CA GLN A 217 21.91 -4.38 2.39
C GLN A 217 21.82 -3.18 3.35
N GLU A 218 21.37 -2.02 2.87
CA GLU A 218 21.18 -0.83 3.69
C GLU A 218 20.17 -1.07 4.83
N MET A 219 19.05 -1.72 4.54
CA MET A 219 18.04 -2.11 5.53
C MET A 219 18.62 -3.04 6.61
N ALA A 220 19.44 -4.02 6.20
CA ALA A 220 20.09 -4.93 7.14
C ALA A 220 21.09 -4.22 8.05
N ILE A 221 21.87 -3.27 7.51
CA ILE A 221 22.80 -2.44 8.30
C ILE A 221 22.02 -1.61 9.31
N GLN A 222 21.01 -0.86 8.88
CA GLN A 222 20.19 -0.02 9.76
C GLN A 222 19.48 -0.82 10.86
N SER A 223 18.97 -2.01 10.53
CA SER A 223 18.33 -2.89 11.51
C SER A 223 19.32 -3.36 12.58
N ASN A 224 20.53 -3.73 12.18
CA ASN A 224 21.58 -4.15 13.10
C ASN A 224 22.07 -2.99 14.00
N GLU A 225 22.21 -1.79 13.44
CA GLU A 225 22.54 -0.58 14.21
C GLU A 225 21.47 -0.27 15.27
N LYS A 226 20.19 -0.25 14.88
CA LYS A 226 19.07 -0.04 15.81
C LYS A 226 19.02 -1.12 16.90
N ALA A 227 19.24 -2.39 16.53
CA ALA A 227 19.28 -3.48 17.51
C ALA A 227 20.40 -3.29 18.53
N LYS A 228 21.59 -2.84 18.10
CA LYS A 228 22.72 -2.52 19.00
C LYS A 228 22.41 -1.34 19.91
N GLU A 229 21.72 -0.33 19.41
CA GLU A 229 21.34 0.86 20.17
C GLU A 229 20.32 0.51 21.27
N ILE A 230 19.26 -0.22 20.91
CA ILE A 230 18.26 -0.74 21.87
C ILE A 230 18.94 -1.63 22.92
N ALA A 231 19.86 -2.51 22.52
CA ALA A 231 20.59 -3.35 23.46
C ALA A 231 21.43 -2.53 24.46
N LYS A 232 22.03 -1.42 24.02
CA LYS A 232 22.77 -0.51 24.90
C LYS A 232 21.84 0.23 25.86
N GLU A 233 20.67 0.67 25.42
CA GLU A 233 19.67 1.32 26.28
C GLU A 233 19.14 0.36 27.34
N LEU A 234 18.75 -0.85 26.95
CA LEU A 234 18.30 -1.89 27.88
C LEU A 234 19.39 -2.25 28.90
N ALA A 235 20.65 -2.36 28.47
CA ALA A 235 21.76 -2.62 29.38
C ALA A 235 21.99 -1.48 30.40
N LYS A 236 21.75 -0.22 30.01
CA LYS A 236 21.83 0.93 30.93
C LYS A 236 20.66 0.95 31.92
N ASP A 237 19.45 0.59 31.48
CA ASP A 237 18.28 0.53 32.33
C ASP A 237 18.34 -0.63 33.33
N MET A 238 18.96 -1.76 32.96
CA MET A 238 19.22 -2.88 33.87
C MET A 238 20.36 -2.62 34.87
N ALA A 239 21.20 -1.62 34.63
CA ALA A 239 22.31 -1.24 35.51
C ALA A 239 21.95 -0.14 36.53
N LYS A 240 20.69 0.33 36.52
CA LYS A 240 20.10 1.23 37.51
C LYS A 240 19.26 0.45 38.51
#